data_AF-W9GQL6-F1
#
_entry.id   AF-W9GQL6-F1
#
_cell.length_a   1.000
_cell.length_b   1.000
_cell.length_c   1.000
_cell.angle_alpha   90.00
_cell.angle_beta   90.00
_cell.angle_gamma   90.00
#
_symmetry.space_group_name_H-M   'P 1'
#
loop_
_entity.id
_entity.type
_entity.pdbx_description
1 polymer ?
#
loop_
_entity_poly.entity_id
_entity_poly.type
_entity_poly.pdbx_seq_one_letter_code
_entity_poly.pdbx_strand_id
1 'polypeptide(L)'
;MHRPTRRASLTLGALAAATLLGGTAAVAGGASTDLLKAPMQGSVLSDPPLFGAVRGGAPWVITSGEAKLASDGTVKVSLDGLLIPGVGVGPVRTVSATVACNGTAVATTTAVPFSAAGDAAIKARVTLPDRCLAPAVLVNPNGNAAVYIAATGR
;
A
#
# COMPACT_ATOMS: atom_id res chain seq x y z
N MET A 1 -13.80 -63.07 67.84
CA MET A 1 -14.30 -62.21 68.93
C MET A 1 -14.37 -60.77 68.43
N HIS A 2 -15.56 -60.18 68.43
CA HIS A 2 -15.81 -58.77 68.07
C HIS A 2 -15.59 -57.84 69.26
N ARG A 3 -15.09 -56.61 69.02
CA ARG A 3 -15.59 -55.35 69.63
C ARG A 3 -14.86 -54.09 69.07
N PRO A 4 -15.41 -52.87 69.19
CA PRO A 4 -15.97 -52.15 68.03
C PRO A 4 -15.64 -50.63 68.00
N THR A 5 -16.36 -49.89 67.12
CA THR A 5 -16.78 -48.47 67.22
C THR A 5 -15.71 -47.38 67.02
N ARG A 6 -15.93 -46.23 66.35
CA ARG A 6 -17.13 -45.38 66.09
C ARG A 6 -16.79 -44.30 65.02
N ARG A 7 -17.79 -43.95 64.18
CA ARG A 7 -18.25 -42.59 63.71
C ARG A 7 -17.23 -41.68 62.98
N ALA A 8 -17.53 -40.82 62.01
CA ALA A 8 -18.72 -40.18 61.41
C ALA A 8 -18.27 -39.63 60.02
N SER A 9 -19.00 -39.86 58.91
CA SER A 9 -19.99 -38.97 58.26
C SER A 9 -19.45 -37.77 57.44
N LEU A 10 -20.05 -37.59 56.24
CA LEU A 10 -20.16 -36.39 55.34
C LEU A 10 -18.99 -36.18 54.34
N THR A 11 -19.14 -35.84 53.05
CA THR A 11 -20.28 -35.48 52.17
C THR A 11 -19.81 -35.45 50.70
N LEU A 12 -20.79 -35.55 49.78
CA LEU A 12 -20.83 -35.22 48.34
C LEU A 12 -19.69 -34.38 47.72
N GLY A 13 -19.32 -34.76 46.48
CA GLY A 13 -18.63 -33.86 45.54
C GLY A 13 -18.52 -34.45 44.15
N ALA A 14 -19.58 -34.33 43.34
CA ALA A 14 -19.51 -34.55 41.90
C ALA A 14 -18.98 -33.26 41.23
N LEU A 15 -17.88 -33.35 40.47
CA LEU A 15 -17.46 -32.29 39.55
C LEU A 15 -17.30 -32.88 38.14
N ALA A 16 -18.29 -32.60 37.30
CA ALA A 16 -18.12 -32.53 35.86
C ALA A 16 -17.59 -31.12 35.53
N ALA A 17 -16.43 -31.02 34.88
CA ALA A 17 -15.92 -29.75 34.37
C ALA A 17 -15.80 -29.83 32.85
N ALA A 18 -16.62 -29.01 32.20
CA ALA A 18 -16.79 -28.90 30.76
C ALA A 18 -15.52 -28.43 30.05
N THR A 19 -15.16 -29.12 28.97
CA THR A 19 -14.14 -28.69 28.01
C THR A 19 -14.63 -27.45 27.26
N LEU A 20 -14.05 -26.29 27.57
CA LEU A 20 -14.26 -25.06 26.82
C LEU A 20 -13.54 -25.17 25.47
N LEU A 21 -14.29 -25.40 24.38
CA LEU A 21 -13.80 -25.13 23.04
C LEU A 21 -13.70 -23.61 22.88
N GLY A 22 -12.50 -23.07 23.05
CA GLY A 22 -12.17 -21.70 22.68
C GLY A 22 -12.20 -21.57 21.16
N GLY A 23 -13.33 -21.12 20.61
CA GLY A 23 -13.44 -20.75 19.20
C GLY A 23 -12.61 -19.51 18.94
N THR A 24 -11.46 -19.64 18.28
CA THR A 24 -10.76 -18.50 17.68
C THR A 24 -11.61 -17.98 16.53
N ALA A 25 -12.30 -16.85 16.73
CA ALA A 25 -12.91 -16.12 15.65
C ALA A 25 -11.81 -15.66 14.69
N ALA A 26 -11.64 -16.34 13.56
CA ALA A 26 -10.86 -15.84 12.47
C ALA A 26 -11.58 -14.60 11.93
N VAL A 27 -11.03 -13.42 12.20
CA VAL A 27 -11.44 -12.20 11.50
C VAL A 27 -11.14 -12.42 10.02
N ALA A 28 -12.17 -12.71 9.23
CA ALA A 28 -12.08 -12.72 7.79
C ALA A 28 -11.80 -11.27 7.36
N GLY A 29 -10.52 -10.92 7.23
CA GLY A 29 -10.13 -9.73 6.49
C GLY A 29 -10.68 -9.89 5.08
N GLY A 30 -11.68 -9.07 4.73
CA GLY A 30 -12.29 -9.11 3.40
C GLY A 30 -11.19 -9.06 2.34
N ALA A 31 -11.28 -9.94 1.35
CA ALA A 31 -10.29 -10.00 0.28
C ALA A 31 -10.21 -8.63 -0.41
N SER A 32 -9.08 -7.93 -0.27
CA SER A 32 -8.85 -6.67 -0.97
C SER A 32 -8.75 -6.95 -2.47
N THR A 33 -9.43 -6.14 -3.27
CA THR A 33 -9.42 -6.22 -4.73
C THR A 33 -8.51 -5.14 -5.31
N ASP A 34 -7.97 -5.35 -6.52
CA ASP A 34 -7.19 -4.32 -7.20
C ASP A 34 -8.16 -3.28 -7.81
N LEU A 35 -8.03 -2.02 -7.38
CA LEU A 35 -8.70 -0.86 -8.01
C LEU A 35 -7.94 -0.38 -9.24
N LEU A 36 -6.61 -0.49 -9.21
CA LEU A 36 -5.72 -0.15 -10.31
C LEU A 36 -4.60 -1.18 -10.38
N LYS A 37 -4.29 -1.62 -11.59
CA LYS A 37 -3.02 -2.26 -11.94
C LYS A 37 -2.65 -1.79 -13.34
N ALA A 38 -1.65 -0.93 -13.44
CA ALA A 38 -1.30 -0.26 -14.69
C ALA A 38 0.22 -0.08 -14.83
N PRO A 39 0.74 -0.10 -16.07
CA PRO A 39 2.13 0.25 -16.31
C PRO A 39 2.39 1.73 -15.99
N MET A 40 3.64 2.03 -15.67
CA MET A 40 4.13 3.39 -15.45
C MET A 40 4.75 3.94 -16.73
N GLN A 41 4.44 5.19 -17.06
CA GLN A 41 5.02 5.94 -18.16
C GLN A 41 5.77 7.15 -17.59
N GLY A 42 6.99 7.39 -18.09
CA GLY A 42 7.73 8.61 -17.76
C GLY A 42 7.06 9.85 -18.38
N SER A 43 7.16 10.99 -17.70
CA SER A 43 6.56 12.24 -18.18
C SER A 43 7.36 12.84 -19.34
N VAL A 44 6.69 13.39 -20.35
CA VAL A 44 7.31 14.15 -21.44
C VAL A 44 6.87 15.61 -21.45
N LEU A 45 7.62 16.46 -22.15
CA LEU A 45 7.42 17.91 -22.12
C LEU A 45 6.09 18.40 -22.75
N SER A 46 5.38 17.54 -23.47
CA SER A 46 4.05 17.83 -24.01
C SER A 46 2.91 17.44 -23.07
N ASP A 47 3.20 16.74 -21.97
CA ASP A 47 2.13 16.26 -21.09
C ASP A 47 1.41 17.43 -20.39
N PRO A 48 0.07 17.33 -20.23
CA PRO A 48 -0.70 18.29 -19.47
C PRO A 48 -0.48 18.12 -17.95
N PRO A 49 -0.85 19.12 -17.12
CA PRO A 49 -0.98 18.89 -15.68
C PRO A 49 -1.97 17.75 -15.39
N LEU A 50 -1.65 16.91 -14.42
CA LEU A 50 -2.46 15.78 -13.99
C LEU A 50 -2.83 15.94 -12.52
N PHE A 51 -4.13 16.01 -12.22
CA PHE A 51 -4.67 16.07 -10.86
C PHE A 51 -4.04 17.18 -9.98
N GLY A 52 -3.67 18.30 -10.58
CA GLY A 52 -3.03 19.44 -9.93
C GLY A 52 -1.49 19.40 -9.90
N ALA A 53 -0.86 18.30 -10.31
CA ALA A 53 0.58 18.19 -10.47
C ALA A 53 1.00 18.56 -11.90
N VAL A 54 2.03 19.38 -12.04
CA VAL A 54 2.66 19.66 -13.33
C VAL A 54 3.70 18.59 -13.66
N ARG A 55 3.96 18.37 -14.95
CA ARG A 55 5.04 17.45 -15.37
C ARG A 55 6.42 17.92 -14.91
N GLY A 56 7.37 16.99 -14.87
CA GLY A 56 8.78 17.28 -14.70
C GLY A 56 9.34 18.14 -15.84
N GLY A 57 10.39 18.92 -15.53
CA GLY A 57 11.03 19.82 -16.50
C GLY A 57 11.93 19.15 -17.54
N ALA A 58 11.93 17.81 -17.64
CA ALA A 58 12.74 17.03 -18.56
C ALA A 58 11.96 15.80 -19.06
N PRO A 59 12.31 15.24 -20.23
CA PRO A 59 11.69 14.00 -20.71
C PRO A 59 12.22 12.82 -19.90
N TRP A 60 11.36 12.23 -19.09
CA TRP A 60 11.66 11.01 -18.35
C TRP A 60 11.23 9.80 -19.18
N VAL A 61 12.12 8.83 -19.29
CA VAL A 61 11.86 7.52 -19.90
C VAL A 61 11.98 6.45 -18.84
N ILE A 62 11.18 5.40 -18.95
CA ILE A 62 11.21 4.27 -18.03
C ILE A 62 11.39 2.99 -18.82
N THR A 63 12.19 2.07 -18.30
CA THR A 63 12.38 0.75 -18.92
C THR A 63 11.18 -0.13 -18.65
N SER A 64 10.80 -0.24 -17.37
CA SER A 64 9.57 -0.89 -16.93
C SER A 64 9.09 -0.30 -15.60
N GLY A 65 7.79 -0.40 -15.36
CA GLY A 65 7.24 -0.07 -14.07
C GLY A 65 5.77 -0.42 -14.00
N GLU A 66 5.28 -0.61 -12.78
CA GLU A 66 3.89 -0.94 -12.52
C GLU A 66 3.47 -0.25 -11.22
N ALA A 67 2.27 0.33 -11.23
CA ALA A 67 1.58 0.71 -10.01
C ALA A 67 0.35 -0.16 -9.78
N LYS A 68 0.16 -0.55 -8.53
CA LYS A 68 -1.04 -1.20 -8.01
C LYS A 68 -1.66 -0.38 -6.90
N LEU A 69 -2.97 -0.19 -6.97
CA LEU A 69 -3.78 0.32 -5.88
C LEU A 69 -4.83 -0.72 -5.53
N ALA A 70 -4.85 -1.16 -4.28
CA ALA A 70 -5.86 -2.07 -3.77
C ALA A 70 -7.00 -1.30 -3.07
N SER A 71 -8.18 -1.91 -2.97
CA SER A 71 -9.39 -1.32 -2.39
C SER A 71 -9.27 -0.99 -0.90
N ASP A 72 -8.32 -1.60 -0.22
CA ASP A 72 -7.98 -1.30 1.17
C ASP A 72 -6.99 -0.13 1.34
N GLY A 73 -6.61 0.53 0.25
CA GLY A 73 -5.65 1.64 0.25
C GLY A 73 -4.18 1.20 0.17
N THR A 74 -3.88 -0.08 -0.02
CA THR A 74 -2.51 -0.53 -0.27
C THR A 74 -2.02 -0.02 -1.64
N VAL A 75 -0.96 0.77 -1.63
CA VAL A 75 -0.27 1.27 -2.82
C VAL A 75 1.05 0.53 -2.97
N LYS A 76 1.31 0.03 -4.18
CA LYS A 76 2.62 -0.51 -4.59
C LYS A 76 3.04 0.14 -5.88
N VAL A 77 4.25 0.66 -5.94
CA VAL A 77 4.86 1.17 -7.19
C VAL A 77 6.24 0.54 -7.33
N SER A 78 6.53 -0.03 -8.49
CA SER A 78 7.86 -0.48 -8.89
C SER A 78 8.30 0.35 -10.09
N LEU A 79 9.49 0.92 -10.00
CA LEU A 79 10.14 1.66 -11.08
C LEU A 79 11.46 0.98 -11.38
N ASP A 80 11.70 0.67 -12.65
CA ASP A 80 12.96 0.15 -13.15
C ASP A 80 13.46 1.05 -14.28
N GLY A 81 14.63 1.64 -14.10
CA GLY A 81 15.26 2.47 -15.13
C GLY A 81 14.51 3.74 -15.49
N LEU A 82 13.86 4.42 -14.54
CA LEU A 82 13.26 5.75 -14.74
C LEU A 82 14.34 6.83 -14.77
N LEU A 83 14.66 7.37 -15.95
CA LEU A 83 15.82 8.25 -16.17
C LEU A 83 15.51 9.35 -17.19
N ILE A 84 16.28 10.42 -17.15
CA ILE A 84 16.36 11.42 -18.22
C ILE A 84 17.46 10.98 -19.20
N PRO A 85 17.18 10.80 -20.50
CA PRO A 85 18.19 10.41 -21.49
C PRO A 85 19.41 11.34 -21.48
N GLY A 86 20.61 10.76 -21.36
CA GLY A 86 21.88 11.50 -21.32
C GLY A 86 22.19 12.22 -20.00
N VAL A 87 21.27 12.23 -19.03
CA VAL A 87 21.42 12.94 -17.74
C VAL A 87 21.32 11.98 -16.53
N GLY A 88 20.59 10.87 -16.66
CA GLY A 88 20.29 9.97 -15.55
C GLY A 88 19.17 10.51 -14.67
N VAL A 89 19.27 10.36 -13.34
CA VAL A 89 18.24 10.82 -12.39
C VAL A 89 18.31 12.32 -12.04
N GLY A 90 19.28 13.07 -12.60
CA GLY A 90 19.48 14.49 -12.28
C GLY A 90 19.67 14.74 -10.77
N PRO A 91 19.00 15.75 -10.17
CA PRO A 91 19.04 16.01 -8.73
C PRO A 91 18.03 15.19 -7.92
N VAL A 92 17.27 14.28 -8.52
CA VAL A 92 16.27 13.47 -7.81
C VAL A 92 16.98 12.40 -6.98
N ARG A 93 16.64 12.32 -5.70
CA ARG A 93 17.25 11.36 -4.73
C ARG A 93 16.20 10.51 -4.02
N THR A 94 14.96 10.97 -3.98
CA THR A 94 13.84 10.21 -3.44
C THR A 94 12.63 10.37 -4.34
N VAL A 95 11.69 9.43 -4.23
CA VAL A 95 10.39 9.49 -4.93
C VAL A 95 9.26 9.14 -3.97
N SER A 96 8.11 9.78 -4.16
CA SER A 96 6.84 9.41 -3.50
C SER A 96 5.77 9.11 -4.53
N ALA A 97 4.67 8.50 -4.11
CA ALA A 97 3.53 8.22 -4.97
C ALA A 97 2.31 9.04 -4.51
N THR A 98 1.70 9.78 -5.44
CA THR A 98 0.41 10.42 -5.23
C THR A 98 -0.68 9.56 -5.86
N VAL A 99 -1.69 9.22 -5.07
CA VAL A 99 -2.90 8.55 -5.54
C VAL A 99 -3.94 9.61 -5.87
N ALA A 100 -4.54 9.50 -7.05
CA ALA A 100 -5.69 10.29 -7.45
C ALA A 100 -6.93 9.40 -7.59
N CYS A 101 -8.06 9.94 -7.15
CA CYS A 101 -9.39 9.35 -7.26
C CYS A 101 -10.36 10.46 -7.68
N ASN A 102 -11.37 10.13 -8.49
CA ASN A 102 -12.44 11.07 -8.87
C ASN A 102 -11.91 12.38 -9.50
N GLY A 103 -10.80 12.30 -10.24
CA GLY A 103 -10.20 13.48 -10.88
C GLY A 103 -9.37 14.39 -9.96
N THR A 104 -9.08 13.97 -8.72
CA THR A 104 -8.30 14.77 -7.76
C THR A 104 -7.28 13.93 -7.01
N ALA A 105 -6.16 14.52 -6.61
CA ALA A 105 -5.21 13.89 -5.69
C ALA A 105 -5.85 13.71 -4.31
N VAL A 106 -5.76 12.51 -3.72
CA VAL A 106 -6.38 12.18 -2.43
C VAL A 106 -5.38 11.80 -1.35
N ALA A 107 -4.19 11.32 -1.73
CA ALA A 107 -3.13 10.98 -0.79
C ALA A 107 -1.76 10.97 -1.47
N THR A 108 -0.71 11.24 -0.71
CA THR A 108 0.68 11.09 -1.12
C THR A 108 1.44 10.25 -0.09
N THR A 109 2.21 9.27 -0.54
CA THR A 109 3.04 8.44 0.34
C THR A 109 4.23 9.23 0.89
N THR A 110 4.86 8.72 1.94
CA THR A 110 6.22 9.15 2.30
C THR A 110 7.18 8.84 1.14
N ALA A 111 8.22 9.67 1.00
CA ALA A 111 9.26 9.47 0.00
C ALA A 111 10.18 8.29 0.37
N VAL A 112 10.62 7.54 -0.64
CA VAL A 112 11.59 6.44 -0.52
C VAL A 112 12.85 6.74 -1.35
N PRO A 113 14.00 6.11 -1.06
CA PRO A 113 15.20 6.27 -1.87
C PRO A 113 14.98 5.94 -3.36
N PHE A 114 15.62 6.73 -4.22
CA PHE A 114 15.63 6.53 -5.68
C PHE A 114 17.07 6.29 -6.14
N SER A 115 17.32 5.15 -6.77
CA SER A 115 18.66 4.73 -7.15
C SER A 115 19.22 5.58 -8.30
N ALA A 116 20.54 5.63 -8.45
CA ALA A 116 21.16 6.28 -9.61
C ALA A 116 20.82 5.57 -10.94
N ALA A 117 20.42 4.30 -10.89
CA ALA A 117 19.94 3.54 -12.04
C ALA A 117 18.47 3.84 -12.38
N GLY A 118 17.77 4.65 -11.59
CA GLY A 118 16.38 5.01 -11.84
C GLY A 118 15.37 4.03 -11.22
N ASP A 119 15.77 3.33 -10.17
CA ASP A 119 14.93 2.30 -9.54
C ASP A 119 14.37 2.78 -8.20
N ALA A 120 13.13 2.37 -7.92
CA ALA A 120 12.53 2.53 -6.60
C ALA A 120 11.36 1.55 -6.39
N ALA A 121 11.15 1.20 -5.13
CA ALA A 121 9.99 0.42 -4.69
C ALA A 121 9.24 1.17 -3.58
N ILE A 122 7.99 1.54 -3.85
CA ILE A 122 7.09 2.15 -2.87
C ILE A 122 6.08 1.11 -2.45
N LYS A 123 5.92 0.91 -1.14
CA LYS A 123 4.86 0.09 -0.56
C LYS A 123 4.31 0.79 0.68
N ALA A 124 3.08 1.28 0.58
CA ALA A 124 2.46 2.08 1.62
C ALA A 124 0.97 1.78 1.72
N ARG A 125 0.34 2.25 2.79
CA ARG A 125 -1.12 2.30 2.93
C ARG A 125 -1.55 3.76 2.98
N VAL A 126 -2.58 4.11 2.21
CA VAL A 126 -3.19 5.44 2.19
C VAL A 126 -4.67 5.36 2.52
N THR A 127 -5.23 6.45 3.01
CA THR A 127 -6.68 6.58 3.17
C THR A 127 -7.30 6.90 1.82
N LEU A 128 -8.30 6.12 1.41
CA LEU A 128 -9.08 6.36 0.20
C LEU A 128 -10.46 6.91 0.56
N PRO A 129 -11.09 7.70 -0.32
CA PRO A 129 -12.52 8.00 -0.20
C PRO A 129 -13.37 6.74 -0.40
N ASP A 130 -14.62 6.77 0.07
CA ASP A 130 -15.58 5.66 -0.07
C ASP A 130 -15.74 5.16 -1.52
N ARG A 131 -15.60 6.08 -2.48
CA ARG A 131 -15.58 5.78 -3.91
C ARG A 131 -14.31 6.34 -4.52
N CYS A 132 -13.50 5.48 -5.11
CA CYS A 132 -12.33 5.87 -5.90
C CYS A 132 -12.55 5.48 -7.37
N LEU A 133 -13.17 6.37 -8.14
CA LEU A 133 -13.41 6.18 -9.57
C LEU A 133 -12.19 6.65 -10.37
N ALA A 134 -11.89 5.93 -11.45
CA ALA A 134 -10.76 6.18 -12.35
C ALA A 134 -9.44 6.47 -11.60
N PRO A 135 -8.97 5.52 -10.77
CA PRO A 135 -7.74 5.72 -10.00
C PRO A 135 -6.53 5.93 -10.91
N ALA A 136 -5.64 6.80 -10.49
CA ALA A 136 -4.32 7.00 -11.10
C ALA A 136 -3.24 7.13 -10.03
N VAL A 137 -2.00 6.78 -10.39
CA VAL A 137 -0.84 6.95 -9.50
C VAL A 137 0.22 7.77 -10.23
N LEU A 138 0.70 8.81 -9.56
CA LEU A 138 1.75 9.71 -10.03
C LEU A 138 3.00 9.51 -9.18
N VAL A 139 4.17 9.51 -9.79
CA VAL A 139 5.46 9.49 -9.10
C VAL A 139 5.98 10.91 -9.01
N ASN A 140 6.24 11.35 -7.79
CA ASN A 140 6.68 12.71 -7.48
C ASN A 140 8.16 12.72 -7.10
N PRO A 141 8.97 13.64 -7.66
CA PRO A 141 10.38 13.74 -7.31
C PRO A 141 10.55 14.43 -5.95
N ASN A 142 11.45 13.89 -5.12
CA ASN A 142 11.86 14.48 -3.84
C ASN A 142 10.70 14.83 -2.89
N GLY A 143 9.61 14.05 -2.92
CA GLY A 143 8.41 14.29 -2.11
C GLY A 143 7.55 15.49 -2.57
N ASN A 144 7.89 16.14 -3.69
CA ASN A 144 7.14 17.30 -4.19
C ASN A 144 5.89 16.86 -4.96
N ALA A 145 4.76 16.74 -4.26
CA ALA A 145 3.48 16.32 -4.86
C ALA A 145 2.96 17.25 -5.98
N ALA A 146 3.46 18.49 -6.08
CA ALA A 146 3.06 19.42 -7.15
C ALA A 146 3.72 19.10 -8.51
N VAL A 147 4.66 18.16 -8.56
CA VAL A 147 5.35 17.75 -9.79
C VAL A 147 5.26 16.24 -9.96
N TYR A 148 5.05 15.74 -11.18
CA TYR A 148 5.17 14.31 -11.49
C TYR A 148 6.22 14.04 -12.57
N ILE A 149 6.98 12.96 -12.42
CA ILE A 149 8.00 12.50 -13.37
C ILE A 149 7.64 11.17 -14.04
N ALA A 150 6.65 10.47 -13.51
CA ALA A 150 6.00 9.34 -14.14
C ALA A 150 4.55 9.25 -13.66
N ALA A 151 3.68 8.62 -14.44
CA ALA A 151 2.30 8.37 -14.08
C ALA A 151 1.79 7.05 -14.69
N THR A 152 0.72 6.49 -14.12
CA THR A 152 0.03 5.35 -14.71
C THR A 152 -0.66 5.74 -16.02
N GLY A 153 -0.41 4.98 -17.09
CA GLY A 153 -0.96 5.24 -18.43
C GLY A 153 -0.38 4.27 -19.47
N ARG A 154 -0.81 4.35 -20.73
CA ARG A 154 -0.18 3.66 -21.86
C ARG A 154 0.29 4.67 -22.89
#